data_AF-A0A3C1PYF8-F1
#
_entry.id   AF-A0A3C1PYF8-F1
#
_cell.length_a   1.000
_cell.length_b   1.000
_cell.length_c   1.000
_cell.angle_alpha   90.00
_cell.angle_beta   90.00
_cell.angle_gamma   90.00
#
_symmetry.space_group_name_H-M   'P 1'
#
loop_
_entity.id
_entity.type
_entity.pdbx_description
1 polymer ?
#
loop_
_entity_poly.entity_id
_entity_poly.type
_entity_poly.pdbx_seq_one_letter_code
_entity_poly.pdbx_strand_id
1 'polypeptide(L)'
;ALNLGLDCILQTQIHINGKPTVWCAQHDAKTLLPAKARSYEHPSFSGAESVDIVRYLMEIKKPSKKVLKSISGAITWFREKQINGIKIIKKDGDKTIVEDENAPPLWPRFSDLKTGKPIFSGRDGIIKSSITEIEAERRNGYAWYVGNPRSILKDYDRDR
;
A
#
# COMPACT_ATOMS: atom_id res chain seq x y z
N ALA A 1 -18.14 19.38 -4.36
CA ALA A 1 -16.71 19.00 -4.29
C ALA A 1 -16.50 17.67 -3.55
N LEU A 2 -16.82 17.57 -2.25
CA LEU A 2 -16.56 16.36 -1.44
C LEU A 2 -17.16 15.07 -2.03
N ASN A 3 -18.41 15.09 -2.49
CA ASN A 3 -19.04 13.90 -3.08
C ASN A 3 -18.31 13.42 -4.36
N LEU A 4 -17.86 14.35 -5.21
CA LEU A 4 -17.09 14.00 -6.41
C LEU A 4 -15.74 13.38 -6.07
N GLY A 5 -15.09 13.85 -5.00
CA GLY A 5 -13.86 13.27 -4.48
C GLY A 5 -14.08 11.85 -3.96
N LEU A 6 -15.15 11.64 -3.17
CA LEU A 6 -15.53 10.30 -2.70
C LEU A 6 -15.83 9.35 -3.86
N ASP A 7 -16.57 9.79 -4.86
CA ASP A 7 -16.85 8.97 -6.04
C ASP A 7 -15.58 8.63 -6.82
N CYS A 8 -14.63 9.56 -6.91
CA CYS A 8 -13.31 9.31 -7.51
C CYS A 8 -12.53 8.24 -6.74
N ILE A 9 -12.46 8.35 -5.41
CA ILE A 9 -11.83 7.33 -4.54
C ILE A 9 -12.47 5.96 -4.79
N LEU A 10 -13.79 5.88 -4.78
CA LEU A 10 -14.48 4.60 -4.93
C LEU A 10 -14.33 4.00 -6.34
N GLN A 11 -14.18 4.82 -7.39
CA GLN A 11 -13.97 4.35 -8.76
C GLN A 11 -12.52 3.93 -9.04
N THR A 12 -11.56 4.51 -8.34
CA THR A 12 -10.13 4.18 -8.48
C THR A 12 -9.70 2.99 -7.63
N GLN A 13 -10.56 2.48 -6.74
CA GLN A 13 -10.21 1.31 -5.94
C GLN A 13 -9.93 0.10 -6.84
N ILE A 14 -8.77 -0.53 -6.66
CA ILE A 14 -8.37 -1.66 -7.50
C ILE A 14 -9.21 -2.88 -7.11
N HIS A 15 -9.74 -3.58 -8.12
CA HIS A 15 -10.54 -4.79 -7.94
C HIS A 15 -9.81 -6.00 -8.51
N ILE A 16 -9.74 -7.08 -7.72
CA ILE A 16 -9.23 -8.39 -8.16
C ILE A 16 -10.37 -9.38 -8.06
N ASN A 17 -10.72 -10.03 -9.19
CA ASN A 17 -11.83 -10.98 -9.28
C ASN A 17 -13.13 -10.44 -8.68
N GLY A 18 -13.44 -9.16 -8.96
CA GLY A 18 -14.63 -8.47 -8.46
C GLY A 18 -14.59 -8.07 -6.98
N LYS A 19 -13.50 -8.34 -6.26
CA LYS A 19 -13.32 -7.96 -4.86
C LYS A 19 -12.50 -6.66 -4.74
N PRO A 20 -12.98 -5.66 -3.97
CA PRO A 20 -12.20 -4.44 -3.73
C PRO A 20 -10.95 -4.75 -2.90
N THR A 21 -9.87 -4.04 -3.21
CA THR A 21 -8.59 -4.15 -2.51
C THR A 21 -8.19 -2.77 -1.97
N VAL A 22 -7.09 -2.20 -2.45
CA VAL A 22 -6.56 -0.89 -2.08
C VAL A 22 -6.39 -0.03 -3.33
N TRP A 23 -5.63 1.07 -3.23
CA TRP A 23 -5.39 2.02 -4.31
C TRP A 23 -3.93 2.00 -4.74
N CYS A 24 -3.65 2.51 -5.93
CA CYS A 24 -2.31 2.91 -6.32
C CYS A 24 -1.97 4.27 -5.69
N ALA A 25 -0.69 4.60 -5.59
CA ALA A 25 -0.26 5.93 -5.15
C ALA A 25 -0.76 7.05 -6.09
N GLN A 26 -0.96 6.72 -7.38
CA GLN A 26 -1.57 7.60 -8.36
C GLN A 26 -2.38 6.81 -9.39
N HIS A 27 -3.42 7.45 -9.90
CA HIS A 27 -4.29 6.93 -10.94
C HIS A 27 -4.35 7.91 -12.12
N ASP A 28 -4.51 7.39 -13.32
CA ASP A 28 -4.71 8.22 -14.51
C ASP A 28 -6.05 8.94 -14.43
N ALA A 29 -6.07 10.25 -14.71
CA ALA A 29 -7.24 11.10 -14.49
C ALA A 29 -8.42 10.79 -15.42
N LYS A 30 -8.20 10.07 -16.53
CA LYS A 30 -9.24 9.75 -17.51
C LYS A 30 -9.72 8.31 -17.38
N THR A 31 -8.78 7.37 -17.31
CA THR A 31 -9.06 5.93 -17.27
C THR A 31 -9.28 5.42 -15.84
N LEU A 32 -8.86 6.19 -14.83
CA LEU A 32 -8.90 5.83 -13.40
C LEU A 32 -8.05 4.61 -13.04
N LEU A 33 -7.24 4.11 -13.97
CA LEU A 33 -6.35 2.96 -13.75
C LEU A 33 -5.10 3.39 -12.98
N PRO A 34 -4.46 2.47 -12.22
CA PRO A 34 -3.15 2.69 -11.63
C PRO A 34 -2.15 3.22 -12.66
N ALA A 35 -1.45 4.31 -12.32
CA ALA A 35 -0.52 4.99 -13.21
C ALA A 35 0.89 5.06 -12.62
N LYS A 36 1.88 5.32 -13.47
CA LYS A 36 3.27 5.57 -13.05
C LYS A 36 3.42 7.02 -12.59
N ALA A 37 4.30 7.27 -11.62
CA ALA A 37 4.77 8.61 -11.28
C ALA A 37 6.25 8.76 -11.66
N ARG A 38 7.16 8.73 -10.69
CA ARG A 38 8.61 8.77 -10.94
C ARG A 38 9.11 7.44 -11.52
N SER A 39 10.37 7.39 -11.98
CA SER A 39 10.91 6.18 -12.63
C SER A 39 10.77 4.92 -11.77
N TYR A 40 10.88 5.06 -10.45
CA TYR A 40 10.80 4.02 -9.44
C TYR A 40 9.40 3.84 -8.79
N GLU A 41 8.35 4.53 -9.30
CA GLU A 41 6.99 4.46 -8.76
C GLU A 41 6.01 3.95 -9.81
N HIS A 42 5.85 2.63 -9.83
CA HIS A 42 5.08 1.91 -10.84
C HIS A 42 3.60 1.77 -10.46
N PRO A 43 2.71 1.54 -11.45
CA PRO A 43 1.36 1.06 -11.20
C PRO A 43 1.36 -0.16 -10.28
N SER A 44 0.80 -0.02 -9.08
CA SER A 44 0.94 -1.00 -8.00
C SER A 44 -0.18 -0.85 -6.98
N PHE A 45 -0.36 -1.86 -6.13
CA PHE A 45 -1.07 -1.65 -4.87
C PHE A 45 -0.16 -0.85 -3.94
N SER A 46 -0.65 0.27 -3.42
CA SER A 46 0.11 1.09 -2.49
C SER A 46 -0.26 0.76 -1.04
N GLY A 47 0.70 0.18 -0.31
CA GLY A 47 0.53 -0.09 1.12
C GLY A 47 0.59 1.18 1.98
N ALA A 48 1.32 2.21 1.53
CA ALA A 48 1.49 3.45 2.29
C ALA A 48 0.32 4.43 2.10
N GLU A 49 0.00 4.77 0.85
CA GLU A 49 -0.96 5.84 0.54
C GLU A 49 -2.41 5.41 0.79
N SER A 50 -2.70 4.12 0.67
CA SER A 50 -4.05 3.59 0.90
C SER A 50 -4.49 3.71 2.37
N VAL A 51 -3.57 3.89 3.31
CA VAL A 51 -3.89 4.04 4.74
C VAL A 51 -4.77 5.26 4.98
N ASP A 52 -4.40 6.39 4.39
CA ASP A 52 -5.11 7.65 4.62
C ASP A 52 -6.45 7.70 3.90
N ILE A 53 -6.56 7.00 2.75
CA ILE A 53 -7.84 6.80 2.08
C ILE A 53 -8.79 5.97 2.96
N VAL A 54 -8.31 4.86 3.52
CA VAL A 54 -9.12 4.02 4.42
C VAL A 54 -9.56 4.82 5.65
N ARG A 55 -8.65 5.57 6.27
CA ARG A 55 -8.97 6.42 7.42
C ARG A 55 -10.06 7.43 7.09
N TYR A 56 -9.92 8.15 5.98
CA TYR A 56 -10.93 9.08 5.50
C TYR A 56 -12.31 8.41 5.31
N LEU A 57 -12.34 7.22 4.69
CA LEU A 57 -13.59 6.49 4.47
C LEU A 57 -14.24 6.05 5.79
N MET A 58 -13.44 5.65 6.79
CA MET A 58 -13.92 5.26 8.13
C MET A 58 -14.49 6.43 8.93
N GLU A 59 -14.04 7.66 8.68
CA GLU A 59 -14.54 8.87 9.36
C GLU A 59 -15.93 9.33 8.84
N ILE A 60 -16.43 8.74 7.77
CA ILE A 60 -17.75 9.06 7.21
C ILE A 60 -18.85 8.59 8.18
N LYS A 61 -19.55 9.53 8.84
CA LYS A 61 -20.56 9.25 9.89
C LYS A 61 -21.71 8.32 9.49
N LYS A 62 -22.11 8.32 8.21
CA LYS A 62 -23.21 7.49 7.68
C LYS A 62 -22.76 6.89 6.34
N PRO A 63 -21.83 5.91 6.36
CA PRO A 63 -21.24 5.39 5.13
C PRO A 63 -22.27 4.58 4.35
N SER A 64 -22.26 4.72 3.04
CA SER A 64 -23.11 3.88 2.17
C SER A 64 -22.62 2.43 2.17
N LYS A 65 -23.45 1.48 1.71
CA LYS A 65 -23.05 0.08 1.52
C LYS A 65 -21.79 -0.03 0.62
N LYS A 66 -21.65 0.84 -0.37
CA LYS A 66 -20.47 0.89 -1.27
C LYS A 66 -19.21 1.28 -0.51
N VAL A 67 -19.29 2.29 0.36
CA VAL A 67 -18.18 2.72 1.23
C VAL A 67 -17.80 1.61 2.21
N LEU A 68 -18.78 0.99 2.88
CA LEU A 68 -18.53 -0.13 3.81
C LEU A 68 -17.83 -1.32 3.11
N LYS A 69 -18.25 -1.65 1.89
CA LYS A 69 -17.62 -2.70 1.07
C LYS A 69 -16.19 -2.32 0.67
N SER A 70 -15.96 -1.05 0.30
CA SER A 70 -14.62 -0.52 -0.02
C SER A 70 -13.67 -0.65 1.17
N ILE A 71 -14.09 -0.16 2.35
CA ILE A 71 -13.31 -0.26 3.60
C ILE A 71 -12.99 -1.71 3.92
N SER A 72 -14.01 -2.58 3.92
CA SER A 72 -13.83 -4.00 4.27
C SER A 72 -12.84 -4.70 3.33
N GLY A 73 -12.91 -4.43 2.03
CA GLY A 73 -11.95 -4.96 1.05
C GLY A 73 -10.51 -4.51 1.31
N ALA A 74 -10.32 -3.23 1.63
CA ALA A 74 -9.00 -2.70 1.96
C ALA A 74 -8.44 -3.32 3.25
N ILE A 75 -9.25 -3.45 4.30
CA ILE A 75 -8.85 -4.10 5.56
C ILE A 75 -8.49 -5.58 5.32
N THR A 76 -9.28 -6.31 4.55
CA THR A 76 -8.95 -7.69 4.15
C THR A 76 -7.61 -7.75 3.43
N TRP A 77 -7.38 -6.88 2.44
CA TRP A 77 -6.11 -6.83 1.72
C TRP A 77 -4.93 -6.53 2.64
N PHE A 78 -5.06 -5.56 3.56
CA PHE A 78 -4.01 -5.25 4.52
C PHE A 78 -3.71 -6.43 5.45
N ARG A 79 -4.71 -7.17 5.92
CA ARG A 79 -4.50 -8.38 6.73
C ARG A 79 -3.80 -9.48 5.96
N GLU A 80 -4.16 -9.68 4.70
CA GLU A 80 -3.58 -10.72 3.82
C GLU A 80 -2.14 -10.39 3.37
N LYS A 81 -1.82 -9.10 3.22
CA LYS A 81 -0.54 -8.64 2.65
C LYS A 81 0.47 -8.15 3.68
N GLN A 82 0.17 -8.28 4.96
CA GLN A 82 1.14 -8.00 6.01
C GLN A 82 2.29 -9.03 5.98
N ILE A 83 3.48 -8.57 6.30
CA ILE A 83 4.69 -9.37 6.41
C ILE A 83 5.08 -9.37 7.88
N ASN A 84 5.02 -10.55 8.49
CA ASN A 84 5.45 -10.80 9.86
C ASN A 84 6.88 -11.35 9.88
N GLY A 85 7.52 -11.32 11.04
CA GLY A 85 8.81 -12.00 11.23
C GLY A 85 10.01 -11.30 10.61
N ILE A 86 9.86 -10.06 10.12
CA ILE A 86 10.96 -9.29 9.55
C ILE A 86 11.06 -7.90 10.18
N LYS A 87 12.30 -7.40 10.22
CA LYS A 87 12.62 -6.04 10.62
C LYS A 87 13.60 -5.41 9.63
N ILE A 88 13.38 -4.14 9.32
CA ILE A 88 14.34 -3.35 8.54
C ILE A 88 15.29 -2.67 9.52
N ILE A 89 16.58 -2.98 9.42
CA ILE A 89 17.64 -2.35 10.20
C ILE A 89 18.63 -1.64 9.28
N LYS A 90 19.47 -0.78 9.85
CA LYS A 90 20.61 -0.18 9.15
C LYS A 90 21.89 -0.83 9.66
N LYS A 91 22.64 -1.52 8.80
CA LYS A 91 23.93 -2.13 9.07
C LYS A 91 24.97 -1.50 8.16
N ASP A 92 26.06 -0.99 8.73
CA ASP A 92 27.17 -0.36 7.98
C ASP A 92 26.73 0.73 6.99
N GLY A 93 25.71 1.51 7.38
CA GLY A 93 25.18 2.57 6.53
C GLY A 93 24.08 2.13 5.56
N ASP A 94 23.77 0.84 5.46
CA ASP A 94 22.86 0.26 4.48
C ASP A 94 21.64 -0.43 5.12
N LYS A 95 20.45 -0.27 4.53
CA LYS A 95 19.24 -0.94 4.99
C LYS A 95 19.27 -2.40 4.59
N THR A 96 19.05 -3.27 5.57
CA THR A 96 18.90 -4.71 5.34
C THR A 96 17.67 -5.23 6.06
N ILE A 97 17.16 -6.35 5.57
CA ILE A 97 16.11 -7.13 6.21
C ILE A 97 16.79 -8.14 7.12
N VAL A 98 16.30 -8.26 8.35
CA VAL A 98 16.66 -9.33 9.28
C VAL A 98 15.40 -10.02 9.76
N GLU A 99 15.50 -11.31 10.08
CA GLU A 99 14.43 -12.07 10.72
C GLU A 99 14.29 -11.65 12.18
N ASP A 100 13.04 -11.44 12.60
CA ASP A 100 12.67 -11.09 13.97
C ASP A 100 11.20 -11.47 14.14
N GLU A 101 10.93 -12.66 14.71
CA GLU A 101 9.57 -13.20 14.91
C GLU A 101 8.68 -12.30 15.77
N ASN A 102 9.29 -11.45 16.61
CA ASN A 102 8.60 -10.52 17.49
C ASN A 102 8.42 -9.13 16.87
N ALA A 103 8.96 -8.90 15.67
CA ALA A 103 8.81 -7.62 15.00
C ALA A 103 7.35 -7.37 14.61
N PRO A 104 6.81 -6.17 14.89
CA PRO A 104 5.46 -5.84 14.47
C PRO A 104 5.36 -5.81 12.92
N PRO A 105 4.21 -6.17 12.35
CA PRO A 105 4.07 -6.41 10.91
C PRO A 105 4.46 -5.20 10.07
N LEU A 106 4.98 -5.48 8.89
CA LEU A 106 5.31 -4.50 7.86
C LEU A 106 4.53 -4.78 6.57
N TRP A 107 4.39 -3.76 5.74
CA TRP A 107 3.81 -3.88 4.40
C TRP A 107 4.79 -3.34 3.39
N PRO A 108 4.85 -3.94 2.18
CA PRO A 108 5.51 -3.29 1.07
C PRO A 108 4.81 -1.96 0.76
N ARG A 109 5.60 -0.92 0.46
CA ARG A 109 5.03 0.34 -0.03
C ARG A 109 4.33 0.12 -1.38
N PHE A 110 4.90 -0.73 -2.22
CA PHE A 110 4.38 -1.08 -3.53
C PHE A 110 4.34 -2.60 -3.70
N SER A 111 3.18 -3.12 -4.11
CA SER A 111 3.03 -4.51 -4.53
C SER A 111 2.57 -4.61 -5.97
N ASP A 112 3.10 -5.57 -6.71
CA ASP A 112 2.74 -5.85 -8.09
C ASP A 112 1.24 -6.15 -8.25
N LEU A 113 0.61 -5.60 -9.29
CA LEU A 113 -0.84 -5.73 -9.52
C LEU A 113 -1.27 -7.15 -9.89
N LYS A 114 -0.37 -7.96 -10.45
CA LYS A 114 -0.69 -9.32 -10.91
C LYS A 114 -0.48 -10.35 -9.82
N THR A 115 0.65 -10.27 -9.12
CA THR A 115 1.10 -11.27 -8.14
C THR A 115 0.83 -10.85 -6.71
N GLY A 116 0.64 -9.56 -6.45
CA GLY A 116 0.52 -9.00 -5.11
C GLY A 116 1.77 -9.18 -4.25
N LYS A 117 2.94 -9.42 -4.88
CA LYS A 117 4.25 -9.50 -4.22
C LYS A 117 4.88 -8.11 -4.10
N PRO A 118 5.74 -7.87 -3.10
CA PRO A 118 6.54 -6.64 -3.04
C PRO A 118 7.31 -6.37 -4.32
N ILE A 119 7.38 -5.10 -4.73
CA ILE A 119 8.24 -4.65 -5.82
C ILE A 119 9.15 -3.52 -5.38
N PHE A 120 10.35 -3.50 -5.94
CA PHE A 120 11.37 -2.48 -5.71
C PHE A 120 11.81 -1.91 -7.05
N SER A 121 12.29 -0.68 -7.08
CA SER A 121 12.80 -0.11 -8.32
C SER A 121 13.81 1.00 -8.07
N GLY A 122 14.86 1.00 -8.89
CA GLY A 122 15.89 2.03 -8.90
C GLY A 122 15.54 3.20 -9.80
N ARG A 123 16.48 4.12 -9.95
CA ARG A 123 16.38 5.24 -10.90
C ARG A 123 16.28 4.78 -12.35
N ASP A 124 16.80 3.59 -12.65
CA ASP A 124 16.67 2.90 -13.95
C ASP A 124 15.22 2.53 -14.30
N GLY A 125 14.32 2.55 -13.31
CA GLY A 125 12.91 2.22 -13.48
C GLY A 125 12.65 0.74 -13.77
N ILE A 126 13.61 -0.14 -13.51
CA ILE A 126 13.42 -1.59 -13.65
C ILE A 126 12.80 -2.12 -12.35
N ILE A 127 11.76 -2.93 -12.47
CA ILE A 127 11.17 -3.62 -11.33
C ILE A 127 12.09 -4.76 -10.89
N LYS A 128 12.39 -4.79 -9.58
CA LYS A 128 13.18 -5.81 -8.90
C LYS A 128 12.33 -6.51 -7.84
N SER A 129 12.72 -7.73 -7.50
CA SER A 129 12.00 -8.61 -6.57
C SER A 129 12.50 -8.50 -5.13
N SER A 130 13.71 -7.99 -4.94
CA SER A 130 14.34 -7.77 -3.64
C SER A 130 14.90 -6.35 -3.52
N ILE A 131 14.82 -5.79 -2.32
CA ILE A 131 15.41 -4.48 -1.97
C ILE A 131 16.94 -4.48 -2.11
N THR A 132 17.59 -5.65 -2.04
CA THR A 132 19.05 -5.76 -2.23
C THR A 132 19.47 -5.59 -3.70
N GLU A 133 18.55 -5.69 -4.65
CA GLU A 133 18.81 -5.56 -6.09
C GLU A 133 18.78 -4.11 -6.61
N ILE A 134 18.36 -3.15 -5.77
CA ILE A 134 18.36 -1.72 -6.12
C ILE A 134 19.62 -1.03 -5.57
N GLU A 135 19.95 0.14 -6.11
CA GLU A 135 21.09 0.93 -5.67
C GLU A 135 20.98 1.38 -4.21
N ALA A 136 22.12 1.46 -3.51
CA ALA A 136 22.18 1.85 -2.10
C ALA A 136 21.49 3.21 -1.84
N GLU A 137 21.60 4.15 -2.77
CA GLU A 137 20.94 5.46 -2.66
C GLU A 137 19.41 5.35 -2.56
N ARG A 138 18.76 4.50 -3.38
CA ARG A 138 17.30 4.28 -3.34
C ARG A 138 16.87 3.35 -2.22
N ARG A 139 17.67 2.31 -1.92
CA ARG A 139 17.42 1.43 -0.78
C ARG A 139 17.38 2.23 0.53
N ASN A 140 18.32 3.15 0.71
CA ASN A 140 18.46 3.92 1.94
C ASN A 140 17.60 5.18 1.97
N GLY A 141 17.49 5.89 0.84
CA GLY A 141 16.79 7.17 0.73
C GLY A 141 15.27 7.08 0.63
N TYR A 142 14.70 5.87 0.51
CA TYR A 142 13.26 5.67 0.37
C TYR A 142 12.72 4.58 1.32
N ALA A 143 11.47 4.73 1.75
CA ALA A 143 10.79 3.74 2.58
C ALA A 143 10.04 2.75 1.69
N TRP A 144 10.66 1.59 1.43
CA TRP A 144 10.08 0.49 0.65
C TRP A 144 9.19 -0.44 1.45
N TYR A 145 9.34 -0.43 2.77
CA TYR A 145 8.45 -1.08 3.72
C TYR A 145 7.90 -0.05 4.70
N VAL A 146 6.64 -0.21 5.07
CA VAL A 146 5.92 0.72 5.93
C VAL A 146 5.17 0.00 7.04
N GLY A 147 5.05 0.64 8.19
CA GLY A 147 4.34 0.12 9.36
C GLY A 147 3.06 0.90 9.70
N ASN A 148 2.71 1.93 8.93
CA ASN A 148 1.51 2.75 9.17
C ASN A 148 0.18 1.99 8.99
N PRO A 149 0.04 0.89 8.21
CA PRO A 149 -1.23 0.17 8.12
C PRO A 149 -1.69 -0.46 9.44
N ARG A 150 -0.79 -0.66 10.41
CA ARG A 150 -1.16 -1.15 11.76
C ARG A 150 -2.21 -0.27 12.43
N SER A 151 -2.15 1.04 12.20
CA SER A 151 -3.08 2.00 12.79
C SER A 151 -4.52 1.74 12.34
N ILE A 152 -4.76 1.65 11.03
CA ILE A 152 -6.11 1.45 10.49
C ILE A 152 -6.68 0.07 10.82
N LEU A 153 -5.84 -0.97 10.96
CA LEU A 153 -6.30 -2.28 11.43
C LEU A 153 -6.77 -2.19 12.89
N LYS A 154 -5.99 -1.55 13.75
CA LYS A 154 -6.35 -1.33 15.16
C LYS A 154 -7.62 -0.48 15.30
N ASP A 155 -7.73 0.62 14.56
CA ASP A 155 -8.91 1.49 14.61
C ASP A 155 -10.15 0.73 14.12
N TYR A 156 -10.04 -0.03 13.03
CA TYR A 156 -11.15 -0.81 12.49
C TYR A 156 -11.65 -1.89 13.44
N ASP A 157 -10.75 -2.52 14.20
CA ASP A 157 -11.11 -3.55 15.17
C ASP A 157 -11.71 -2.99 16.47
N ARG A 158 -11.38 -1.75 16.85
CA ARG A 158 -11.99 -1.08 18.01
C ARG A 158 -13.45 -0.69 17.76
N ASP A 159 -13.76 -0.28 16.53
CA ASP A 159 -15.04 0.33 16.19
C ASP A 159 -16.12 -0.70 15.75
N ARG A 160 -15.85 -2.00 15.96
CA ARG A 160 -16.77 -3.13 15.72
C ARG A 160 -17.27 -3.73 17.03
#